data_AF-A0AAJ2Q1E9-F1
#
_entry.id   AF-A0AAJ2Q1E9-F1
#
_cell.length_a   1.000
_cell.length_b   1.000
_cell.length_c   1.000
_cell.angle_alpha   90.00
_cell.angle_beta   90.00
_cell.angle_gamma   90.00
#
_symmetry.space_group_name_H-M   'P 1'
#
loop_
_entity.id
_entity.type
_entity.pdbx_description
1 polymer ?
#
loop_
_entity_poly.entity_id
_entity_poly.type
_entity_poly.pdbx_seq_one_letter_code
_entity_poly.pdbx_strand_id
1 'polypeptide(L)' 'MVPPDPGVLWDLWVGRRYDPLVARLGRFLTDVVDVKAVFAYPNTVVQAGDGPAVLVKPYYTAGTELSVRVSEKAE' A
#
# COMPACT_ATOMS: atom_id res chain seq x y z
N MET A 1 -12.63 -7.34 23.52
CA MET A 1 -11.45 -7.51 22.65
C MET A 1 -11.53 -6.42 21.59
N VAL A 2 -10.87 -5.30 21.81
CA VAL A 2 -10.74 -4.24 20.80
C VAL A 2 -9.61 -4.71 19.88
N PRO A 3 -9.83 -4.87 18.57
CA PRO A 3 -8.76 -5.28 17.68
C PRO A 3 -7.64 -4.21 17.74
N PRO A 4 -6.35 -4.61 17.70
CA PRO A 4 -5.26 -3.65 17.60
C PRO A 4 -5.51 -2.76 16.38
N ASP A 5 -5.20 -1.48 16.52
CA ASP A 5 -5.51 -0.42 15.56
C ASP A 5 -5.32 -0.92 14.11
N PRO A 6 -6.38 -0.98 13.26
CA PRO A 6 -6.33 -1.68 11.97
C PRO A 6 -5.36 -1.07 10.94
N GLY A 7 -4.61 -0.05 11.33
CA GLY A 7 -3.74 0.74 10.48
C GLY A 7 -4.55 1.65 9.57
N VAL A 8 -4.00 2.83 9.27
CA VAL A 8 -4.61 3.76 8.33
C VAL A 8 -4.30 3.30 6.90
N LEU A 9 -5.32 3.23 6.04
CA LEU A 9 -5.14 2.97 4.61
C LEU A 9 -4.93 4.28 3.86
N TRP A 10 -3.85 4.35 3.09
CA TRP A 10 -3.57 5.48 2.20
C TRP A 10 -3.72 5.05 0.75
N ASP A 11 -4.65 5.68 0.05
CA ASP A 11 -4.87 5.44 -1.37
C ASP A 11 -3.77 6.08 -2.22
N LEU A 12 -3.28 5.33 -3.21
CA LEU A 12 -2.24 5.80 -4.11
C LEU A 12 -2.80 6.32 -5.43
N TRP A 13 -2.35 7.51 -5.81
CA TRP A 13 -2.73 8.17 -7.05
C TRP A 13 -1.46 8.57 -7.80
N VAL A 14 -1.50 8.54 -9.12
CA VAL A 14 -0.43 9.06 -9.98
C VAL A 14 -0.98 10.20 -10.82
N GLY A 15 -0.21 11.27 -10.91
CA GLY A 15 -0.52 12.44 -11.73
C GLY A 15 0.77 13.05 -12.25
N ARG A 16 0.66 13.88 -13.27
CA ARG A 16 1.78 14.70 -13.72
C ARG A 16 1.78 16.01 -12.95
N ARG A 17 2.96 16.53 -12.64
CA ARG A 17 3.09 17.84 -12.00
C ARG A 17 2.42 18.89 -12.90
N TYR A 18 1.53 19.70 -12.32
CA TYR A 18 0.73 20.74 -13.00
C TYR A 18 -0.39 20.22 -13.92
N ASP A 19 -0.64 18.91 -13.97
CA ASP A 19 -1.81 18.33 -14.64
C ASP A 19 -2.91 18.11 -13.60
N PRO A 20 -4.13 18.64 -13.79
CA PRO A 20 -5.23 18.40 -12.86
C PRO A 20 -5.74 16.95 -12.92
N LEU A 21 -5.39 16.19 -13.96
CA LEU A 21 -5.79 14.79 -14.08
C LEU A 21 -4.90 13.90 -13.21
N VAL A 22 -5.56 13.09 -12.38
CA VAL A 22 -4.94 12.04 -11.57
C VAL A 22 -5.60 10.70 -11.85
N ALA A 23 -4.82 9.63 -11.82
CA ALA A 23 -5.28 8.26 -11.98
C ALA A 23 -5.08 7.45 -10.69
N ARG A 24 -6.09 6.66 -10.31
CA ARG A 24 -5.97 5.72 -9.19
C ARG A 24 -4.99 4.61 -9.59
N LEU A 25 -3.95 4.40 -8.79
CA LEU A 25 -3.04 3.28 -9.01
C LEU A 25 -3.73 1.97 -8.63
N GLY A 26 -3.56 0.97 -9.49
CA GLY A 26 -4.07 -0.38 -9.30
C GLY A 26 -3.21 -1.37 -10.07
N ARG A 27 -3.57 -2.65 -10.00
CA ARG A 27 -2.88 -3.71 -10.74
C ARG A 27 -3.80 -4.33 -11.79
N PHE A 28 -3.33 -4.38 -13.03
CA PHE A 28 -3.93 -5.20 -14.07
C PHE A 28 -2.93 -6.32 -14.37
N LEU A 29 -3.14 -7.49 -13.74
CA LEU A 29 -2.21 -8.63 -13.83
C LEU A 29 -2.72 -9.72 -14.78
N THR A 30 -3.61 -9.36 -15.69
CA THR A 30 -4.28 -10.30 -16.59
C THR A 30 -3.34 -10.99 -17.57
N ASP A 31 -2.17 -10.40 -17.80
CA ASP A 31 -1.11 -10.87 -18.68
C ASP A 31 -0.01 -11.69 -17.96
N VAL A 32 -0.04 -11.75 -16.62
CA VAL A 32 0.95 -12.50 -15.85
C VAL A 32 0.40 -13.87 -15.47
N VAL A 33 1.03 -14.91 -15.99
CA VAL A 33 0.75 -16.30 -15.61
C VAL A 33 1.32 -16.57 -14.21
N ASP A 34 0.53 -17.22 -13.36
CA ASP A 34 0.89 -17.55 -11.97
C ASP A 34 1.41 -16.35 -11.17
N VAL A 35 0.59 -15.30 -11.08
CA VAL A 35 0.87 -14.06 -10.33
C VAL A 35 1.47 -14.29 -8.94
N LYS A 36 1.02 -15.32 -8.22
CA LYS A 36 1.45 -15.59 -6.84
C LYS A 36 2.89 -16.07 -6.76
N ALA A 37 3.40 -16.74 -7.81
CA ALA A 37 4.79 -17.17 -7.87
C ALA A 37 5.74 -16.04 -8.28
N VAL A 38 5.23 -15.02 -8.99
CA VAL A 38 6.05 -13.93 -9.55
C VAL A 38 6.12 -12.71 -8.62
N PHE A 39 5.00 -12.35 -7.98
CA PHE A 39 4.92 -11.12 -7.19
C PHE A 39 5.09 -11.38 -5.69
N ALA A 40 6.10 -10.72 -5.12
CA ALA A 40 6.23 -10.52 -3.68
C ALA A 40 5.71 -9.13 -3.29
N TYR A 41 5.07 -9.04 -2.13
CA TYR A 41 4.58 -7.77 -1.55
C TYR A 41 5.31 -7.52 -0.23
N PRO A 42 6.59 -7.11 -0.29
CA PRO A 42 7.37 -6.93 0.93
C PRO A 42 6.79 -5.81 1.78
N ASN A 43 6.82 -6.02 3.09
CA ASN A 43 6.51 -5.00 4.07
C ASN A 43 7.79 -4.22 4.38
N THR A 44 7.68 -2.92 4.59
CA THR A 44 8.82 -2.06 4.89
C THR A 44 8.60 -1.36 6.23
N VAL A 45 9.60 -1.40 7.10
CA VAL A 45 9.64 -0.53 8.27
C VAL A 45 10.23 0.81 7.84
N VAL A 46 9.49 1.89 8.08
CA VAL A 46 9.89 3.25 7.72
C VAL A 46 10.07 4.07 8.99
N GLN A 47 11.23 4.71 9.13
CA GLN A 47 11.50 5.68 10.19
C GLN A 47 11.19 7.09 9.69
N ALA A 48 10.16 7.73 10.26
CA ALA A 48 9.74 9.07 9.87
C ALA A 48 10.30 10.12 10.85
N GLY A 49 11.51 10.62 10.57
CA GLY A 49 12.16 11.62 11.42
C GLY A 49 12.35 11.14 12.87
N ASP A 50 11.94 11.98 13.82
CA ASP A 50 11.95 11.71 15.26
C ASP A 50 10.69 10.95 15.75
N GLY A 51 9.76 10.64 14.85
CA GLY A 51 8.57 9.84 15.15
C GLY A 51 8.84 8.34 15.32
N PRO A 52 7.83 7.57 15.77
CA PRO A 52 7.93 6.12 15.90
C PRO A 52 8.09 5.45 14.53
N ALA A 53 8.82 4.33 14.50
CA ALA A 53 8.90 3.48 13.33
C ALA A 53 7.52 2.91 12.98
N VAL A 54 7.13 3.00 11.71
CA VAL A 54 5.87 2.44 11.20
C VAL A 54 6.12 1.29 10.25
N LEU A 55 5.18 0.35 10.22
CA LEU A 55 5.15 -0.74 9.25
C LEU A 55 4.23 -0.34 8.09
N VAL A 56 4.79 -0.33 6.89
CA VAL A 56 4.09 -0.01 5.65
C VAL A 56 3.97 -1.28 4.80
N LYS A 57 2.73 -1.62 4.40
CA LYS A 57 2.44 -2.82 3.59
C LYS A 57 1.61 -2.45 2.36
N PRO A 58 1.91 -3.02 1.17
CA PRO A 58 0.98 -2.97 0.04
C PRO A 58 -0.37 -3.58 0.43
N TYR A 59 -1.47 -2.93 0.04
CA TYR A 59 -2.82 -3.41 0.26
C TYR A 59 -3.64 -3.22 -1.02
N TYR A 60 -4.04 -4.32 -1.66
CA TYR A 60 -4.95 -4.25 -2.81
C TYR A 60 -6.40 -4.37 -2.35
N THR A 61 -7.24 -3.42 -2.75
CA THR A 61 -8.69 -3.44 -2.52
C THR A 61 -9.36 -4.55 -3.32
N ALA A 62 -10.67 -4.77 -3.09
CA ALA A 62 -11.47 -5.69 -3.90
C ALA A 62 -11.50 -5.30 -5.39
N GLY A 63 -11.44 -4.00 -5.71
CA GLY A 63 -11.38 -3.47 -7.07
C GLY A 63 -9.98 -3.48 -7.69
N THR A 64 -8.99 -4.10 -7.03
CA THR A 64 -7.58 -4.17 -7.46
C THR A 64 -6.80 -2.86 -7.43
N GLU A 65 -7.39 -1.79 -6.86
CA GLU A 65 -6.69 -0.56 -6.57
C GLU A 65 -5.65 -0.77 -5.46
N LEU A 66 -4.53 -0.06 -5.55
CA LEU A 66 -3.41 -0.18 -4.61
C LEU A 66 -3.47 0.92 -3.55
N SER A 67 -3.62 0.53 -2.29
CA SER A 67 -3.37 1.39 -1.13
C SER A 67 -2.12 0.90 -0.40
N VAL A 68 -1.62 1.69 0.54
CA VAL A 68 -0.69 1.22 1.56
C VAL A 68 -1.36 1.22 2.92
N ARG A 69 -1.19 0.13 3.67
CA ARG A 69 -1.56 0.10 5.09
C ARG A 69 -0.38 0.58 5.90
N VAL A 70 -0.61 1.61 6.71
CA VAL A 70 0.35 2.13 7.68
C VAL A 70 -0.14 1.75 9.06
N SER A 71 0.66 0.98 9.79
CA SER A 71 0.39 0.61 11.17
C SER A 71 1.63 0.86 12.03
N GLU A 72 1.45 0.86 13.34
CA GLU A 72 2.58 0.73 14.25
C GLU A 72 3.37 -0.54 13.92
N LYS A 73 4.68 -0.51 14.19
CA LYS A 73 5.51 -1.70 14.07
C LYS A 73 5.06 -2.70 15.15
N ALA A 74 4.43 -3.80 14.74
CA ALA A 74 4.29 -4.96 15.62
C ALA A 74 5.70 -5.49 15.90
N GLU A 75 6.05 -5.59 17.18
CA GLU A 75 7.35 -6.06 17.68
C GLU A 75 7.69 -7.47 17.17
#